data_AF-A0A2X4PYV8-F1
#
_entry.id   AF-A0A2X4PYV8-F1
#
_cell.length_a   1.000
_cell.length_b   1.000
_cell.length_c   1.000
_cell.angle_alpha   90.00
_cell.angle_beta   90.00
_cell.angle_gamma   90.00
#
_symmetry.space_group_name_H-M   'P 1'
#
loop_
_entity.id
_entity.type
_entity.pdbx_description
1 polymer ?
#
loop_
_entity_poly.entity_id
_entity_poly.type
_entity_poly.pdbx_seq_one_letter_code
_entity_poly.pdbx_strand_id
1 'polypeptide(L)'
;MYDLTTLQKEANSQHRYSAEQILTLAQKLYEKGYITYPRTGSRYISEDVLEEIPALIAFLHDHPVWGIHARNLSVLNARSVNGKKVTDHHALLITGKKPIDVFGEEAVIYNMIVGRMLEAFSARCEKDVTTVTALCEGVKFTLKGEIIKEGGWRAILKNSRKKDKEQLEAEERESRENGEGIIIPEWEEGEQLPLCACSLAQGTTKPKPLQIVKFIERKYLVDPFYTLLRIYFFSQIEEPSFSENNSYDVGKRDLICHASPTLVQ
;
A
#
# COMPACT_ATOMS: atom_id res chain seq x y z
N MET A 1 -13.36 4.10 1.89
CA MET A 1 -13.87 3.34 3.06
C MET A 1 -14.11 1.88 2.67
N TYR A 2 -14.62 1.04 3.60
CA TYR A 2 -14.96 -0.36 3.31
C TYR A 2 -16.38 -0.51 2.74
N ASP A 3 -16.49 -1.43 1.79
CA ASP A 3 -17.68 -2.24 1.55
C ASP A 3 -17.47 -3.63 2.18
N LEU A 4 -18.45 -4.52 2.12
CA LEU A 4 -18.31 -5.87 2.69
C LEU A 4 -17.14 -6.65 2.06
N THR A 5 -16.99 -6.59 0.75
CA THR A 5 -15.99 -7.37 0.00
C THR A 5 -14.56 -6.94 0.34
N THR A 6 -14.32 -5.65 0.47
CA THR A 6 -13.01 -5.08 0.81
C THR A 6 -12.66 -5.33 2.26
N LEU A 7 -13.62 -5.23 3.19
CA LEU A 7 -13.41 -5.68 4.57
C LEU A 7 -13.08 -7.17 4.62
N GLN A 8 -13.81 -8.00 3.87
CA GLN A 8 -13.58 -9.45 3.82
C GLN A 8 -12.18 -9.80 3.29
N LYS A 9 -11.76 -9.16 2.19
CA LYS A 9 -10.43 -9.37 1.61
C LYS A 9 -9.32 -8.99 2.58
N GLU A 10 -9.45 -7.85 3.23
CA GLU A 10 -8.41 -7.35 4.13
C GLU A 10 -8.34 -8.14 5.43
N ALA A 11 -9.49 -8.49 6.03
CA ALA A 11 -9.52 -9.28 7.25
C ALA A 11 -9.08 -10.72 7.01
N ASN A 12 -9.36 -11.29 5.82
CA ASN A 12 -8.78 -12.57 5.43
C ASN A 12 -7.26 -12.49 5.28
N SER A 13 -6.74 -11.42 4.64
CA SER A 13 -5.30 -11.23 4.46
C SER A 13 -4.57 -11.06 5.80
N GLN A 14 -5.13 -10.27 6.73
CA GLN A 14 -4.48 -9.92 8.00
C GLN A 14 -4.73 -10.92 9.13
N HIS A 15 -5.92 -11.51 9.19
CA HIS A 15 -6.37 -12.33 10.32
C HIS A 15 -6.80 -13.75 9.93
N ARG A 16 -6.71 -14.10 8.64
CA ARG A 16 -7.10 -15.42 8.10
C ARG A 16 -8.56 -15.82 8.34
N TYR A 17 -9.42 -14.85 8.65
CA TYR A 17 -10.86 -15.07 8.80
C TYR A 17 -11.50 -15.43 7.45
N SER A 18 -12.51 -16.30 7.48
CA SER A 18 -13.31 -16.61 6.30
C SER A 18 -14.30 -15.48 5.99
N ALA A 19 -14.77 -15.39 4.73
CA ALA A 19 -15.76 -14.38 4.33
C ALA A 19 -17.05 -14.47 5.16
N GLU A 20 -17.48 -15.69 5.50
CA GLU A 20 -18.67 -15.96 6.32
C GLU A 20 -18.49 -15.55 7.78
N GLN A 21 -17.31 -15.83 8.37
CA GLN A 21 -16.97 -15.38 9.71
C GLN A 21 -17.01 -13.85 9.80
N ILE A 22 -16.40 -13.17 8.83
CA ILE A 22 -16.33 -11.70 8.79
C ILE A 22 -17.73 -11.09 8.67
N LEU A 23 -18.59 -11.65 7.81
CA LEU A 23 -19.98 -11.21 7.69
C LEU A 23 -20.74 -11.42 9.00
N THR A 24 -20.55 -12.55 9.66
CA THR A 24 -21.21 -12.86 10.94
C THR A 24 -20.79 -11.86 12.03
N LEU A 25 -19.50 -11.54 12.14
CA LEU A 25 -18.98 -10.58 13.11
C LEU A 25 -19.49 -9.16 12.82
N ALA A 26 -19.46 -8.73 11.55
CA ALA A 26 -19.98 -7.42 11.15
C ALA A 26 -21.50 -7.32 11.40
N GLN A 27 -22.26 -8.38 11.13
CA GLN A 27 -23.70 -8.45 11.41
C GLN A 27 -23.99 -8.29 12.91
N LYS A 28 -23.24 -8.95 13.79
CA LYS A 28 -23.37 -8.77 15.25
C LYS A 28 -23.08 -7.34 15.68
N LEU A 29 -22.02 -6.71 15.16
CA LEU A 29 -21.69 -5.32 15.46
C LEU A 29 -22.83 -4.36 15.02
N TYR A 30 -23.45 -4.63 13.87
CA TYR A 30 -24.59 -3.86 13.37
C TYR A 30 -25.84 -4.04 14.23
N GLU A 31 -26.19 -5.27 14.60
CA GLU A 31 -27.33 -5.57 15.48
C GLU A 31 -27.16 -4.97 16.88
N LYS A 32 -25.92 -4.91 17.38
CA LYS A 32 -25.58 -4.16 18.59
C LYS A 32 -25.55 -2.64 18.38
N GLY A 33 -25.62 -2.14 17.15
CA GLY A 33 -25.66 -0.73 16.81
C GLY A 33 -24.32 0.00 16.81
N TYR A 34 -23.19 -0.72 16.66
CA TYR A 34 -21.84 -0.14 16.68
C TYR A 34 -21.30 0.26 15.31
N ILE A 35 -21.82 -0.34 14.24
CA ILE A 35 -21.46 -0.02 12.86
C ILE A 35 -22.72 0.14 12.02
N THR A 36 -22.56 0.73 10.84
CA THR A 36 -23.64 0.82 9.84
C THR A 36 -23.84 -0.50 9.10
N TYR A 37 -24.91 -0.58 8.31
CA TYR A 37 -25.37 -1.83 7.70
C TYR A 37 -24.26 -2.54 6.87
N PRO A 38 -23.87 -3.79 7.22
CA PRO A 38 -22.63 -4.36 6.74
C PRO A 38 -22.74 -5.06 5.39
N ARG A 39 -23.96 -5.26 4.86
CA ARG A 39 -24.17 -5.82 3.51
C ARG A 39 -24.27 -4.71 2.48
N THR A 40 -23.24 -3.86 2.47
CA THR A 40 -23.10 -2.74 1.53
C THR A 40 -22.07 -3.09 0.45
N GLY A 41 -22.37 -2.69 -0.79
CA GLY A 41 -21.44 -2.71 -1.91
C GLY A 41 -20.78 -1.36 -2.18
N SER A 42 -21.14 -0.30 -1.43
CA SER A 42 -20.57 1.02 -1.62
C SER A 42 -19.35 1.26 -0.73
N ARG A 43 -18.39 1.98 -1.29
CA ARG A 43 -17.22 2.53 -0.58
C ARG A 43 -17.31 4.03 -0.38
N TYR A 44 -18.47 4.62 -0.68
CA TYR A 44 -18.75 6.04 -0.67
C TYR A 44 -19.87 6.38 0.32
N ILE A 45 -19.92 7.64 0.74
CA ILE A 45 -21.02 8.25 1.51
C ILE A 45 -21.60 9.44 0.75
N SER A 46 -22.82 9.85 1.09
CA SER A 46 -23.40 11.11 0.61
C SER A 46 -22.84 12.31 1.39
N GLU A 47 -23.10 13.50 0.86
CA GLU A 47 -22.77 14.77 1.49
C GLU A 47 -23.49 14.96 2.83
N ASP A 48 -24.73 14.48 2.95
CA ASP A 48 -25.51 14.48 4.19
C ASP A 48 -24.86 13.61 5.28
N VAL A 49 -24.36 12.41 4.93
CA VAL A 49 -23.61 11.57 5.88
C VAL A 49 -22.26 12.19 6.24
N LEU A 50 -21.65 12.99 5.35
CA LEU A 50 -20.41 13.70 5.66
C LEU A 50 -20.58 14.65 6.86
N GLU A 51 -21.76 15.23 7.05
CA GLU A 51 -22.05 16.14 8.17
C GLU A 51 -21.90 15.46 9.54
N GLU A 52 -22.07 14.14 9.61
CA GLU A 52 -21.93 13.34 10.84
C GLU A 52 -20.46 12.97 11.15
N ILE A 53 -19.59 12.97 10.14
CA ILE A 53 -18.20 12.47 10.26
C ILE A 53 -17.38 13.23 11.31
N PRO A 54 -17.42 14.57 11.43
CA PRO A 54 -16.70 15.28 12.48
C PRO A 54 -17.04 14.80 13.89
N ALA A 55 -18.33 14.51 14.16
CA ALA A 55 -18.77 14.02 15.46
C ALA A 55 -18.26 12.59 15.72
N LEU A 56 -18.26 11.72 14.71
CA LEU A 56 -17.73 10.36 14.81
C LEU A 56 -16.20 10.35 15.01
N ILE A 57 -15.46 11.30 14.41
CA ILE A 57 -14.02 11.46 14.67
C ILE A 57 -13.78 11.95 16.09
N ALA A 58 -14.54 12.96 16.54
CA ALA A 58 -14.44 13.47 17.91
C ALA A 58 -14.73 12.38 18.96
N PHE A 59 -15.71 11.51 18.67
CA PHE A 59 -16.03 10.34 19.50
C PHE A 59 -14.84 9.39 19.70
N LEU A 60 -13.87 9.37 18.78
CA LEU A 60 -12.67 8.55 18.86
C LEU A 60 -11.50 9.22 19.60
N HIS A 61 -11.60 10.48 20.01
CA HIS A 61 -10.48 11.20 20.65
C HIS A 61 -9.92 10.44 21.86
N ASP A 62 -10.76 9.87 22.71
CA ASP A 62 -10.31 9.16 23.90
C ASP A 62 -10.00 7.68 23.64
N HIS A 63 -10.06 7.22 22.39
CA HIS A 63 -9.73 5.85 22.05
C HIS A 63 -8.22 5.60 22.23
N PRO A 64 -7.80 4.52 22.93
CA PRO A 64 -6.40 4.30 23.28
C PRO A 64 -5.46 4.19 22.08
N VAL A 65 -5.92 3.53 21.00
CA VAL A 65 -5.16 3.35 19.76
C VAL A 65 -5.39 4.51 18.77
N TRP A 66 -6.66 4.79 18.46
CA TRP A 66 -7.02 5.72 17.39
C TRP A 66 -7.09 7.19 17.80
N GLY A 67 -7.09 7.51 19.09
CA GLY A 67 -7.29 8.88 19.57
C GLY A 67 -6.25 9.87 19.10
N ILE A 68 -4.99 9.44 18.98
CA ILE A 68 -3.92 10.29 18.43
C ILE A 68 -4.17 10.64 16.96
N HIS A 69 -4.64 9.67 16.19
CA HIS A 69 -4.97 9.85 14.78
C HIS A 69 -6.22 10.71 14.60
N ALA A 70 -7.25 10.46 15.41
CA ALA A 70 -8.49 11.23 15.43
C ALA A 70 -8.23 12.71 15.72
N ARG A 71 -7.44 13.04 16.76
CA ARG A 71 -7.10 14.42 17.12
C ARG A 71 -6.27 15.17 16.06
N ASN A 72 -5.51 14.45 15.24
CA ASN A 72 -4.66 15.04 14.21
C ASN A 72 -5.42 15.33 12.90
N LEU A 73 -6.69 14.95 12.80
CA LEU A 73 -7.56 15.24 11.65
C LEU A 73 -8.16 16.65 11.78
N SER A 74 -7.47 17.66 11.27
CA SER A 74 -7.97 19.03 11.24
C SER A 74 -8.76 19.38 9.98
N VAL A 75 -8.39 18.79 8.84
CA VAL A 75 -9.06 18.98 7.54
C VAL A 75 -9.45 17.63 6.98
N LEU A 76 -10.75 17.45 6.69
CA LEU A 76 -11.27 16.18 6.22
C LEU A 76 -11.16 16.05 4.71
N ASN A 77 -10.65 14.90 4.26
CA ASN A 77 -10.63 14.53 2.86
C ASN A 77 -12.03 14.06 2.38
N ALA A 78 -12.50 14.60 1.26
CA ALA A 78 -13.81 14.28 0.70
C ALA A 78 -13.78 13.26 -0.45
N ARG A 79 -12.67 12.57 -0.72
CA ARG A 79 -12.54 11.63 -1.86
C ARG A 79 -13.56 10.49 -1.83
N SER A 80 -14.00 10.10 -0.64
CA SER A 80 -15.02 9.06 -0.46
C SER A 80 -16.45 9.63 -0.35
N VAL A 81 -16.63 10.93 -0.56
CA VAL A 81 -17.92 11.62 -0.53
C VAL A 81 -18.40 11.78 -1.97
N ASN A 82 -19.39 10.98 -2.34
CA ASN A 82 -19.99 11.01 -3.66
C ASN A 82 -21.34 10.26 -3.62
N GLY A 83 -22.43 10.99 -3.40
CA GLY A 83 -23.77 10.42 -3.33
C GLY A 83 -24.16 9.59 -4.56
N LYS A 84 -23.64 9.92 -5.75
CA LYS A 84 -23.92 9.16 -7.00
C LYS A 84 -23.29 7.77 -7.04
N LYS A 85 -22.30 7.49 -6.18
CA LYS A 85 -21.65 6.19 -6.06
C LYS A 85 -22.10 5.43 -4.81
N VAL A 86 -23.04 5.99 -4.06
CA VAL A 86 -23.75 5.28 -3.01
C VAL A 86 -24.74 4.32 -3.67
N THR A 87 -24.74 3.07 -3.23
CA THR A 87 -25.70 2.04 -3.67
C THR A 87 -26.90 2.05 -2.71
N ASP A 88 -27.59 0.93 -2.51
CA ASP A 88 -28.69 0.83 -1.53
C ASP A 88 -28.27 1.24 -0.11
N HIS A 89 -26.99 1.05 0.21
CA HIS A 89 -26.37 1.50 1.44
C HIS A 89 -25.05 2.22 1.16
N HIS A 90 -24.64 3.10 2.08
CA HIS A 90 -23.34 3.78 2.07
C HIS A 90 -22.23 2.87 2.63
N ALA A 91 -21.00 3.36 2.64
CA ALA A 91 -19.85 2.63 3.17
C ALA A 91 -19.97 2.27 4.66
N LEU A 92 -19.25 1.23 5.08
CA LEU A 92 -19.13 0.87 6.49
C LEU A 92 -18.49 2.01 7.30
N LEU A 93 -19.23 2.48 8.31
CA LEU A 93 -18.82 3.47 9.31
C LEU A 93 -19.09 2.92 10.71
N ILE A 94 -18.41 3.49 11.71
CA ILE A 94 -18.85 3.34 13.10
C ILE A 94 -20.06 4.23 13.37
N THR A 95 -20.78 3.95 14.44
CA THR A 95 -21.81 4.84 14.98
C THR A 95 -21.27 5.61 16.19
N GLY A 96 -22.05 6.56 16.72
CA GLY A 96 -21.76 7.23 18.00
C GLY A 96 -22.00 6.37 19.25
N LYS A 97 -22.33 5.09 19.12
CA LYS A 97 -22.60 4.21 20.26
C LYS A 97 -21.29 3.65 20.82
N LYS A 98 -21.05 3.81 22.12
CA LYS A 98 -19.86 3.28 22.79
C LYS A 98 -19.81 1.75 22.77
N PRO A 99 -18.75 1.13 22.19
CA PRO A 99 -18.60 -0.33 22.16
C PRO A 99 -18.18 -0.85 23.55
N ILE A 100 -19.16 -1.24 24.37
CA ILE A 100 -18.91 -1.69 25.76
C ILE A 100 -18.71 -3.22 25.81
N ASP A 101 -19.35 -3.96 24.91
CA ASP A 101 -19.36 -5.44 24.86
C ASP A 101 -18.77 -6.00 23.55
N VAL A 102 -17.72 -5.35 23.05
CA VAL A 102 -17.01 -5.73 21.82
C VAL A 102 -15.63 -6.28 22.18
N PHE A 103 -15.45 -7.59 21.99
CA PHE A 103 -14.22 -8.30 22.39
C PHE A 103 -13.75 -9.26 21.29
N GLY A 104 -12.50 -9.72 21.41
CA GLY A 104 -11.93 -10.73 20.51
C GLY A 104 -12.04 -10.33 19.04
N GLU A 105 -12.58 -11.22 18.22
CA GLU A 105 -12.70 -11.02 16.76
C GLU A 105 -13.67 -9.88 16.39
N GLU A 106 -14.71 -9.61 17.20
CA GLU A 106 -15.59 -8.46 16.99
C GLU A 106 -14.81 -7.15 17.13
N ALA A 107 -13.93 -7.07 18.13
CA ALA A 107 -13.06 -5.91 18.33
C ALA A 107 -12.09 -5.73 17.18
N VAL A 108 -11.57 -6.82 16.59
CA VAL A 108 -10.72 -6.75 15.41
C VAL A 108 -11.48 -6.11 14.24
N ILE A 109 -12.66 -6.64 13.88
CA ILE A 109 -13.46 -6.11 12.77
C ILE A 109 -13.88 -4.65 13.01
N TYR A 110 -14.32 -4.31 14.22
CA TYR A 110 -14.65 -2.92 14.58
C TYR A 110 -13.45 -1.99 14.39
N ASN A 111 -12.27 -2.35 14.90
CA ASN A 111 -11.07 -1.53 14.78
C ASN A 111 -10.58 -1.41 13.33
N MET A 112 -10.77 -2.43 12.49
CA MET A 112 -10.50 -2.32 11.05
C MET A 112 -11.38 -1.24 10.42
N ILE A 113 -12.69 -1.23 10.73
CA ILE A 113 -13.64 -0.23 10.22
C ILE A 113 -13.25 1.17 10.71
N VAL A 114 -12.89 1.33 11.99
CA VAL A 114 -12.39 2.61 12.55
C VAL A 114 -11.15 3.10 11.80
N GLY A 115 -10.12 2.25 11.67
CA GLY A 115 -8.88 2.63 11.01
C GLY A 115 -9.10 3.04 9.56
N ARG A 116 -9.93 2.28 8.82
CA ARG A 116 -10.26 2.59 7.43
C ARG A 116 -11.11 3.84 7.25
N MET A 117 -11.97 4.15 8.22
CA MET A 117 -12.70 5.42 8.26
C MET A 117 -11.72 6.59 8.45
N LEU A 118 -10.83 6.51 9.45
CA LEU A 118 -9.84 7.56 9.70
C LEU A 118 -8.90 7.78 8.51
N GLU A 119 -8.46 6.73 7.84
CA GLU A 119 -7.69 6.84 6.59
C GLU A 119 -8.44 7.61 5.50
N ALA A 120 -9.73 7.33 5.33
CA ALA A 120 -10.52 7.91 4.25
C ALA A 120 -10.69 9.42 4.39
N PHE A 121 -10.70 9.92 5.63
CA PHE A 121 -10.82 11.35 5.94
C PHE A 121 -9.48 12.01 6.26
N SER A 122 -8.38 11.26 6.28
CA SER A 122 -7.03 11.78 6.44
C SER A 122 -6.56 12.56 5.23
N ALA A 123 -5.63 13.49 5.48
CA ALA A 123 -4.93 14.21 4.43
C ALA A 123 -4.27 13.25 3.42
N ARG A 124 -4.07 13.74 2.19
CA ARG A 124 -3.31 13.01 1.18
C ARG A 124 -1.88 12.74 1.68
N CYS A 125 -1.31 11.62 1.27
CA CYS A 125 0.12 11.42 1.43
C CYS A 125 0.83 12.28 0.38
N GLU A 126 1.76 13.12 0.80
CA GLU A 126 2.59 13.93 -0.07
C GLU A 126 3.97 13.31 -0.20
N LYS A 127 4.46 13.23 -1.43
CA LYS A 127 5.72 12.58 -1.77
C LYS A 127 6.41 13.28 -2.93
N ASP A 128 7.72 13.31 -2.86
CA ASP A 128 8.59 13.71 -3.96
C ASP A 128 8.90 12.46 -4.78
N VAL A 129 8.71 12.52 -6.10
CA VAL A 129 9.05 11.43 -7.02
C VAL A 129 10.08 11.96 -8.01
N THR A 130 11.27 11.40 -7.99
CA THR A 130 12.35 11.71 -8.92
C THR A 130 12.47 10.58 -9.91
N THR A 131 12.44 10.88 -11.22
CA THR A 131 12.70 9.91 -12.28
C THR A 131 13.86 10.42 -13.10
N VAL A 132 14.89 9.59 -13.27
CA VAL A 132 16.08 9.88 -14.06
C VAL A 132 16.15 8.90 -15.20
N THR A 133 16.30 9.41 -16.41
CA THR A 133 16.62 8.59 -17.58
C THR A 133 18.09 8.77 -17.94
N ALA A 134 18.77 7.65 -18.18
CA ALA A 134 20.17 7.62 -18.58
C ALA A 134 20.29 6.85 -19.90
N LEU A 135 21.10 7.35 -20.82
CA LEU A 135 21.44 6.68 -22.07
C LEU A 135 22.85 6.11 -21.97
N CYS A 136 23.01 4.80 -22.14
CA CYS A 136 24.32 4.15 -22.25
C CYS A 136 24.33 3.30 -23.52
N GLU A 137 25.25 3.59 -24.44
CA GLU A 137 25.38 2.88 -25.73
C GLU A 137 24.04 2.75 -26.50
N GLY A 138 23.23 3.81 -26.48
CA GLY A 138 21.91 3.85 -27.12
C GLY A 138 20.79 3.12 -26.36
N VAL A 139 21.09 2.48 -25.23
CA VAL A 139 20.11 1.82 -24.36
C VAL A 139 19.66 2.79 -23.26
N LYS A 140 18.34 2.90 -23.07
CA LYS A 140 17.75 3.72 -22.01
C LYS A 140 17.63 2.94 -20.70
N PHE A 141 18.07 3.57 -19.62
CA PHE A 141 17.92 3.12 -18.25
C PHE A 141 17.08 4.14 -17.50
N THR A 142 16.18 3.67 -16.63
CA THR A 142 15.36 4.56 -15.80
C THR A 142 15.57 4.21 -14.34
N LEU A 143 15.89 5.21 -13.55
CA LEU A 143 15.93 5.15 -12.10
C LEU A 143 14.76 5.97 -11.55
N LYS A 144 14.03 5.42 -10.59
CA LYS A 144 12.95 6.11 -9.91
C LYS A 144 13.23 6.11 -8.40
N GLY A 145 13.10 7.27 -7.78
CA GLY A 145 13.18 7.48 -6.35
C GLY A 145 11.92 8.16 -5.84
N GLU A 146 11.50 7.81 -4.63
CA GLU A 146 10.30 8.32 -3.98
C GLU A 146 10.58 8.59 -2.50
N ILE A 147 10.32 9.83 -2.06
CA ILE A 147 10.50 10.24 -0.66
C ILE A 147 9.16 10.73 -0.13
N ILE A 148 8.67 10.12 0.96
CA ILE A 148 7.45 10.59 1.64
C ILE A 148 7.78 11.86 2.41
N LYS A 149 7.12 12.97 2.07
CA LYS A 149 7.20 14.25 2.79
C LYS A 149 6.19 14.32 3.90
N GLU A 150 4.96 13.91 3.60
CA GLU A 150 3.88 13.83 4.56
C GLU A 150 3.16 12.48 4.43
N GLY A 151 3.07 11.73 5.54
CA GLY A 151 2.48 10.40 5.52
C GLY A 151 0.98 10.39 5.21
N GLY A 152 0.25 11.44 5.58
CA GLY A 152 -1.20 11.54 5.42
C GLY A 152 -1.92 10.27 5.88
N TRP A 153 -2.88 9.80 5.07
CA TRP A 153 -3.60 8.55 5.29
C TRP A 153 -2.70 7.31 5.51
N ARG A 154 -1.48 7.27 4.95
CA ARG A 154 -0.57 6.11 5.14
C ARG A 154 -0.07 5.99 6.58
N ALA A 155 -0.11 7.07 7.35
CA ALA A 155 0.34 7.08 8.75
C ALA A 155 -0.64 6.39 9.71
N ILE A 156 -1.90 6.19 9.31
CA ILE A 156 -2.94 5.62 10.19
C ILE A 156 -2.69 4.13 10.45
N LEU A 157 -2.61 3.31 9.39
CA LEU A 157 -2.43 1.87 9.52
C LEU A 157 -0.96 1.42 9.59
N LYS A 158 0.04 2.31 9.43
CA LYS A 158 1.46 1.94 9.64
C LYS A 158 1.73 1.51 11.09
N ASN A 159 0.99 2.03 12.08
CA ASN A 159 1.28 1.82 13.50
C ASN A 159 0.50 0.68 14.19
N SER A 160 -0.43 0.01 13.49
CA SER A 160 -1.31 -1.01 14.10
C SER A 160 -0.99 -2.47 13.74
N ARG A 161 0.05 -2.73 12.92
CA ARG A 161 0.24 -4.03 12.26
C ARG A 161 1.39 -4.85 12.84
N LYS A 162 1.08 -6.06 13.33
CA LYS A 162 2.05 -7.16 13.42
C LYS A 162 1.99 -7.89 12.07
N LYS A 163 2.87 -7.51 11.14
CA LYS A 163 2.88 -8.08 9.78
C LYS A 163 3.55 -9.45 9.80
N ASP A 164 3.04 -10.39 9.02
CA ASP A 164 3.75 -11.64 8.77
C ASP A 164 4.86 -11.43 7.73
N LYS A 165 5.72 -12.46 7.57
CA LYS A 165 6.87 -12.40 6.66
C LYS A 165 6.46 -12.13 5.21
N GLU A 166 5.35 -12.70 4.77
CA GLU A 166 4.87 -12.54 3.40
C GLU A 166 4.39 -11.11 3.14
N GLN A 167 3.68 -10.50 4.10
CA GLN A 167 3.25 -9.11 4.03
C GLN A 167 4.44 -8.13 4.05
N LEU A 168 5.46 -8.39 4.86
CA LEU A 168 6.69 -7.59 4.87
C LEU A 168 7.42 -7.68 3.53
N GLU A 169 7.58 -8.90 2.98
CA GLU A 169 8.21 -9.09 1.67
C GLU A 169 7.41 -8.43 0.53
N ALA A 170 6.08 -8.41 0.62
CA ALA A 170 5.23 -7.75 -0.37
C ALA A 170 5.38 -6.22 -0.32
N GLU A 171 5.38 -5.63 0.87
CA GLU A 171 5.58 -4.19 1.05
C GLU A 171 7.01 -3.76 0.68
N GLU A 172 8.02 -4.54 1.02
CA GLU A 172 9.40 -4.27 0.58
C GLU A 172 9.52 -4.35 -0.95
N ARG A 173 8.82 -5.29 -1.58
CA ARG A 173 8.81 -5.40 -3.05
C ARG A 173 8.13 -4.19 -3.68
N GLU A 174 6.98 -3.77 -3.15
CA GLU A 174 6.27 -2.57 -3.60
C GLU A 174 7.13 -1.31 -3.40
N SER A 175 7.81 -1.21 -2.25
CA SER A 175 8.72 -0.10 -1.96
C SER A 175 9.88 -0.07 -2.95
N ARG A 176 10.50 -1.23 -3.23
CA ARG A 176 11.58 -1.35 -4.23
C ARG A 176 11.13 -1.04 -5.65
N GLU A 177 9.94 -1.48 -6.05
CA GLU A 177 9.38 -1.22 -7.38
C GLU A 177 9.01 0.26 -7.56
N ASN A 178 8.50 0.90 -6.51
CA ASN A 178 8.13 2.31 -6.55
C ASN A 178 9.31 3.26 -6.34
N GLY A 179 10.44 2.75 -5.85
CA GLY A 179 11.60 3.55 -5.46
C GLY A 179 11.44 4.23 -4.09
N GLU A 180 10.52 3.77 -3.24
CA GLU A 180 10.28 4.37 -1.92
C GLU A 180 11.53 4.24 -1.03
N GLY A 181 12.00 5.37 -0.52
CA GLY A 181 13.22 5.48 0.29
C GLY A 181 14.49 5.68 -0.54
N ILE A 182 14.45 5.58 -1.86
CA ILE A 182 15.60 5.87 -2.73
C ILE A 182 15.74 7.38 -2.88
N ILE A 183 16.83 7.92 -2.32
CA ILE A 183 17.23 9.31 -2.50
C ILE A 183 18.10 9.38 -3.76
N ILE A 184 17.61 10.11 -4.77
CA ILE A 184 18.39 10.40 -5.97
C ILE A 184 19.05 11.77 -5.75
N PRO A 185 20.37 11.89 -5.93
CA PRO A 185 21.07 13.17 -5.89
C PRO A 185 20.53 14.16 -6.92
N GLU A 186 20.83 15.45 -6.74
CA GLU A 186 20.57 16.46 -7.76
C GLU A 186 21.56 16.27 -8.92
N TRP A 187 21.13 15.52 -9.94
CA TRP A 187 21.86 15.37 -11.19
C TRP A 187 21.26 16.26 -12.29
N GLU A 188 22.10 16.70 -13.23
CA GLU A 188 21.68 17.58 -14.33
C GLU A 188 21.65 16.87 -15.69
N GLU A 189 20.80 17.35 -16.60
CA GLU A 189 20.75 16.85 -17.98
C GLU A 189 22.12 17.01 -18.67
N GLY A 190 22.59 15.95 -19.35
CA GLY A 190 23.89 15.93 -20.00
C GLY A 190 25.06 15.51 -19.10
N GLU A 191 24.85 15.36 -17.80
CA GLU A 191 25.87 14.84 -16.89
C GLU A 191 26.26 13.40 -17.25
N GLN A 192 27.57 13.11 -17.20
CA GLN A 192 28.12 11.78 -17.41
C GLN A 192 28.32 11.10 -16.07
N LEU A 193 27.57 10.03 -15.81
CA LEU A 193 27.69 9.31 -14.55
C LEU A 193 28.78 8.23 -14.64
N PRO A 194 29.66 8.10 -13.64
CA PRO A 194 30.65 7.04 -13.63
C PRO A 194 29.95 5.69 -13.49
N LEU A 195 30.29 4.76 -14.39
CA LEU A 195 29.84 3.38 -14.32
C LEU A 195 30.61 2.63 -13.24
N CYS A 196 29.91 2.12 -12.22
CA CYS A 196 30.57 1.42 -11.10
C CYS A 196 30.49 -0.09 -11.21
N ALA A 197 29.31 -0.59 -11.61
CA ALA A 197 29.08 -2.00 -11.80
C ALA A 197 27.94 -2.21 -12.78
N CYS A 198 28.00 -3.31 -13.51
CA CYS A 198 26.95 -3.77 -14.40
C CYS A 198 26.67 -5.23 -14.07
N SER A 199 25.40 -5.58 -13.87
CA SER A 199 25.00 -6.97 -13.68
C SER A 199 23.83 -7.34 -14.56
N LEU A 200 23.82 -8.60 -15.01
CA LEU A 200 22.71 -9.16 -15.75
C LEU A 200 21.62 -9.61 -14.75
N ALA A 201 20.44 -9.00 -14.82
CA ALA A 201 19.29 -9.48 -14.07
C ALA A 201 18.51 -10.49 -14.92
N GLN A 202 18.60 -11.76 -14.53
CA GLN A 202 17.74 -12.81 -15.07
C GLN A 202 16.45 -12.86 -14.25
N GLY A 203 15.32 -12.63 -14.90
CA GLY A 203 13.99 -12.69 -14.28
C GLY A 203 13.16 -13.79 -14.90
N THR A 204 12.42 -14.53 -14.08
CA THR A 204 11.32 -15.38 -14.55
C THR A 204 10.01 -14.71 -14.21
N THR A 205 9.06 -14.71 -15.14
CA THR A 205 7.71 -14.24 -14.86
C THR A 205 7.07 -15.19 -13.84
N LYS A 206 6.72 -14.68 -12.66
CA LYS A 206 5.87 -15.45 -11.76
C LYS A 206 4.46 -15.48 -12.34
N PRO A 207 3.79 -16.64 -12.41
CA PRO A 207 2.38 -16.68 -12.79
C PRO A 207 1.61 -15.76 -11.85
N LYS A 208 0.57 -15.07 -12.37
CA LYS A 208 -0.27 -14.22 -11.53
C LYS A 208 -0.73 -15.04 -10.31
N PRO A 209 -0.52 -14.55 -9.07
CA PRO A 209 -1.01 -15.25 -7.89
C PRO A 209 -2.51 -15.46 -8.06
N LEU A 210 -2.96 -16.71 -7.91
CA LEU A 210 -4.37 -17.05 -7.97
C LEU A 210 -5.06 -16.36 -6.79
N GLN A 211 -5.68 -15.21 -7.02
CA GLN A 211 -6.70 -14.72 -6.09
C GLN A 211 -7.86 -15.70 -6.21
N ILE A 212 -7.99 -16.62 -5.25
CA ILE A 212 -9.01 -17.67 -5.27
C ILE A 212 -10.38 -17.01 -5.07
N VAL A 213 -10.97 -16.54 -6.17
CA VAL A 213 -12.40 -16.68 -6.43
C VAL A 213 -12.45 -17.66 -7.60
N LYS A 214 -12.89 -18.89 -7.32
CA LYS A 214 -12.91 -20.01 -8.28
C LYS A 214 -13.52 -19.57 -9.61
N PHE A 215 -12.74 -19.58 -10.70
CA PHE A 215 -13.22 -19.90 -12.05
C PHE A 215 -12.07 -20.47 -12.89
N ILE A 216 -12.35 -21.58 -13.57
CA ILE A 216 -11.43 -22.40 -14.36
C ILE A 216 -11.53 -21.98 -15.84
N GLU A 217 -10.40 -21.67 -16.49
CA GLU A 217 -9.91 -22.29 -17.74
C GLU A 217 -8.57 -21.65 -18.15
N ARG A 218 -7.60 -22.47 -18.59
CA ARG A 218 -6.26 -22.06 -19.05
C ARG A 218 -6.05 -22.47 -20.51
N LYS A 219 -5.65 -21.53 -21.35
CA LYS A 219 -4.65 -21.70 -22.43
C LYS A 219 -3.96 -20.36 -22.63
N TYR A 220 -2.63 -20.33 -22.75
CA TYR A 220 -1.85 -19.63 -23.79
C TYR A 220 -0.35 -19.97 -23.65
N LEU A 221 0.32 -20.01 -24.80
CA LEU A 221 1.73 -20.30 -25.06
C LEU A 221 2.66 -19.19 -24.54
N VAL A 222 3.91 -19.54 -24.23
CA VAL A 222 4.96 -18.63 -23.72
C VAL A 222 6.18 -18.72 -24.65
N ASP A 223 6.70 -17.56 -25.10
CA ASP A 223 7.94 -17.41 -25.88
C ASP A 223 9.10 -16.96 -24.93
N PRO A 224 10.38 -17.35 -25.17
CA PRO A 224 11.48 -17.18 -24.23
C PRO A 224 12.29 -15.90 -24.48
N PHE A 225 13.22 -15.58 -23.57
CA PHE A 225 14.28 -14.55 -23.69
C PHE A 225 14.12 -13.20 -22.97
N TYR A 226 13.22 -13.09 -21.99
CA TYR A 226 13.18 -11.97 -21.04
C TYR A 226 14.54 -11.77 -20.31
N THR A 227 15.25 -10.69 -20.64
CA THR A 227 16.55 -10.31 -20.02
C THR A 227 16.55 -8.82 -19.68
N LEU A 228 16.94 -8.44 -18.46
CA LEU A 228 17.11 -7.05 -18.04
C LEU A 228 18.55 -6.80 -17.59
N LEU A 229 19.13 -5.68 -18.01
CA LEU A 229 20.46 -5.25 -17.56
C LEU A 229 20.31 -4.26 -16.40
N ARG A 230 21.00 -4.50 -15.28
CA ARG A 230 21.08 -3.55 -14.15
C ARG A 230 22.42 -2.85 -14.17
N ILE A 231 22.38 -1.52 -14.10
CA ILE A 231 23.57 -0.68 -14.03
C ILE A 231 23.54 0.10 -12.71
N TYR A 232 24.67 0.16 -12.03
CA TYR A 232 24.86 0.91 -10.78
C TYR A 232 25.74 2.15 -11.03
N PHE A 233 25.31 3.30 -10.50
CA PHE A 233 25.99 4.61 -10.63
C PHE A 233 26.55 5.07 -9.28
N PHE A 234 27.66 5.84 -9.29
CA PHE A 234 28.18 6.46 -8.07
C PHE A 234 27.50 7.80 -7.80
N SER A 235 26.89 7.89 -6.63
CA SER A 235 26.75 9.09 -5.81
C SER A 235 26.01 8.61 -4.56
N GLN A 236 26.52 8.83 -3.35
CA GLN A 236 26.06 8.23 -2.09
C GLN A 236 24.54 7.92 -2.03
N ILE A 237 24.14 6.73 -2.48
CA ILE A 237 22.81 6.16 -2.24
C ILE A 237 22.98 5.39 -0.95
N GLU A 238 22.61 5.99 0.19
CA GLU A 238 22.62 5.28 1.46
C GLU A 238 21.52 4.20 1.44
N GLU A 239 21.90 2.94 1.27
CA GLU A 239 21.01 1.81 1.58
C GLU A 239 21.00 1.57 3.10
N PRO A 240 19.83 1.25 3.72
CA PRO A 240 19.81 0.79 5.10
C PRO A 240 20.49 -0.59 5.19
N SER A 241 21.53 -0.67 6.02
CA SER A 241 22.36 -1.85 6.23
C SER A 241 21.55 -3.11 6.54
N PHE A 242 21.69 -4.16 5.72
CA PHE A 242 21.21 -5.50 6.02
C PHE A 242 22.39 -6.46 6.18
N SER A 243 22.43 -7.16 7.32
CA SER A 243 23.52 -8.05 7.73
C SER A 243 23.67 -9.26 6.81
N GLU A 244 24.92 -9.55 6.43
CA GLU A 244 25.34 -10.72 5.68
C GLU A 244 24.96 -12.03 6.38
N ASN A 245 24.34 -12.95 5.64
CA ASN A 245 24.65 -14.39 5.66
C ASN A 245 23.70 -15.15 4.72
N ASN A 246 24.14 -15.38 3.48
CA ASN A 246 24.08 -16.71 2.85
C ASN A 246 24.71 -16.67 1.46
N SER A 247 25.80 -17.41 1.31
CA SER A 247 26.48 -17.69 0.06
C SER A 247 25.63 -18.59 -0.83
N TYR A 248 25.30 -18.12 -2.04
CA TYR A 248 25.02 -19.00 -3.16
C TYR A 248 25.86 -18.54 -4.35
N ASP A 249 26.79 -19.42 -4.74
CA ASP A 249 27.65 -19.29 -5.90
C ASP A 249 26.82 -19.52 -7.16
N VAL A 250 26.59 -18.46 -7.93
CA VAL A 250 26.06 -18.52 -9.30
C VAL A 250 26.99 -17.66 -10.14
N GLY A 251 27.74 -18.30 -11.04
CA GLY A 251 28.79 -17.69 -11.84
C GLY A 251 28.41 -16.33 -12.42
N LYS A 252 28.94 -15.27 -11.81
CA LYS A 252 28.90 -13.90 -12.33
C LYS A 252 29.80 -13.85 -13.56
N ARG A 253 29.19 -13.72 -14.75
CA ARG A 253 29.91 -13.15 -15.90
C ARG A 253 29.80 -11.65 -15.74
N ASP A 254 30.90 -11.01 -15.34
CA ASP A 254 31.00 -9.56 -15.31
C ASP A 254 30.93 -9.04 -16.75
N LEU A 255 29.86 -8.31 -17.07
CA LEU A 255 29.78 -7.54 -18.31
C LEU A 255 30.59 -6.26 -18.09
N ILE A 256 31.73 -6.17 -18.76
CA ILE A 256 32.52 -4.95 -18.77
C ILE A 256 31.85 -3.99 -19.75
N CYS A 257 31.07 -3.05 -19.24
CA CYS A 257 30.63 -1.88 -20.00
C CYS A 257 31.69 -0.78 -19.78
N HIS A 258 32.17 -0.16 -20.86
CA HIS A 258 33.22 0.87 -20.80
C HIS A 258 32.66 2.30 -20.99
N ALA A 259 31.36 2.43 -21.25
CA ALA A 259 30.74 3.70 -21.55
C ALA A 259 30.03 4.28 -20.31
N SER A 260 30.32 5.54 -20.02
CA SER A 260 29.59 6.30 -19.00
C SER A 260 28.23 6.70 -19.57
N PRO A 261 27.12 6.45 -18.85
CA PRO A 261 25.82 6.93 -19.28
C PRO A 261 25.73 8.44 -19.21
N THR A 262 25.00 8.98 -20.16
CA THR A 262 24.60 10.38 -20.21
C THR A 262 23.18 10.55 -19.70
N LEU A 263 22.94 11.48 -18.79
CA LEU A 263 21.60 11.81 -18.36
C LEU A 263 20.81 12.50 -19.47
N VAL A 264 19.59 12.03 -19.67
CA VAL A 264 18.63 12.52 -20.66
C VAL A 264 17.28 12.71 -19.96
N GLN A 265 16.46 13.64 -20.46
CA GLN A 265 15.13 13.97 -19.90
C GLN A 265 14.29 12.78 -19.41
#